data_AF-A0A7W0SLM8-F1
#
_entry.id   AF-A0A7W0SLM8-F1
#
_cell.length_a   1.000
_cell.length_b   1.000
_cell.length_c   1.000
_cell.angle_alpha   90.00
_cell.angle_beta   90.00
_cell.angle_gamma   90.00
#
_symmetry.space_group_name_H-M   'P 1'
#
loop_
_entity.id
_entity.type
_entity.pdbx_description
1 polymer ?
#
loop_
_entity_poly.entity_id
_entity_poly.type
_entity_poly.pdbx_seq_one_letter_code
_entity_poly.pdbx_strand_id
1 'polypeptide(L)'
;MPVEGGGYRARNPRQQWRTDFDDRGSLTQPDAGGWQWGLELKSYGFPANKRVVRSGSEVKAEGDRVTYRRDEALREWFVNDQRGLEHGFTLEQPPSGAGKQQARLEFDLAVRGELRPEISPEGVALRFVDAQGGTVLTYSELKVWDADGRTLPAHFVAMAKGVRLMVEAAGARYPITVDPIAQQAYLKASNTGADDLFGFSVAVSGDTVVIGAQGEDSNAAGVNGDQSDNSASASGAAYVFVRNGTSWSQQGYLKASN
;
A
#
# COMPACT_ATOMS: atom_id res chain seq x y z
N MET A 1 -15.59 6.06 -14.47
CA MET A 1 -16.35 6.84 -15.48
C MET A 1 -15.49 7.98 -16.01
N PRO A 2 -15.58 8.35 -17.30
CA PRO A 2 -14.86 9.51 -17.84
C PRO A 2 -15.27 10.82 -17.14
N VAL A 3 -14.35 11.78 -17.06
CA VAL A 3 -14.62 13.14 -16.55
C VAL A 3 -14.24 14.20 -17.57
N GLU A 4 -14.86 15.37 -17.45
CA GLU A 4 -14.58 16.54 -18.28
C GLU A 4 -13.09 16.92 -18.16
N GLY A 5 -12.42 17.14 -19.30
CA GLY A 5 -10.97 17.39 -19.34
C GLY A 5 -10.08 16.18 -19.63
N GLY A 6 -10.64 15.00 -19.91
CA GLY A 6 -9.87 13.86 -20.49
C GLY A 6 -9.31 12.85 -19.48
N GLY A 7 -9.95 12.70 -18.31
CA GLY A 7 -9.55 11.75 -17.26
C GLY A 7 -10.64 10.73 -16.89
N TYR A 8 -10.44 10.01 -15.80
CA TYR A 8 -11.40 9.07 -15.24
C TYR A 8 -11.63 9.30 -13.75
N ARG A 9 -12.81 8.93 -13.24
CA ARG A 9 -13.14 8.89 -11.82
C ARG A 9 -13.60 7.49 -11.43
N ALA A 10 -13.08 6.98 -10.32
CA ALA A 10 -13.51 5.74 -9.70
C ALA A 10 -13.98 6.02 -8.26
N ARG A 11 -15.01 5.30 -7.81
CA ARG A 11 -15.48 5.34 -6.42
C ARG A 11 -15.20 3.99 -5.77
N ASN A 12 -14.74 4.01 -4.52
CA ASN A 12 -14.55 2.82 -3.70
C ASN A 12 -15.45 2.91 -2.46
N PRO A 13 -16.64 2.30 -2.48
CA PRO A 13 -17.56 2.38 -1.34
C PRO A 13 -17.03 1.70 -0.08
N ARG A 14 -16.21 0.65 -0.24
CA ARG A 14 -15.63 -0.11 0.89
C ARG A 14 -14.56 0.70 1.61
N GLN A 15 -13.80 1.49 0.87
CA GLN A 15 -12.84 2.45 1.41
C GLN A 15 -13.42 3.84 1.65
N GLN A 16 -14.70 4.07 1.32
CA GLN A 16 -15.37 5.37 1.46
C GLN A 16 -14.57 6.54 0.84
N TRP A 17 -14.05 6.34 -0.37
CA TRP A 17 -13.32 7.38 -1.10
C TRP A 17 -13.66 7.41 -2.60
N ARG A 18 -13.23 8.47 -3.27
CA ARG A 18 -13.16 8.55 -4.73
C ARG A 18 -11.74 8.88 -5.19
N THR A 19 -11.37 8.38 -6.35
CA THR A 19 -10.10 8.64 -7.02
C THR A 19 -10.35 9.26 -8.38
N ASP A 20 -9.76 10.42 -8.61
CA ASP A 20 -9.66 11.08 -9.90
C ASP A 20 -8.33 10.71 -10.56
N PHE A 21 -8.38 10.35 -11.83
CA PHE A 21 -7.25 9.97 -12.67
C PHE A 21 -7.10 11.02 -13.76
N ASP A 22 -6.04 11.81 -13.68
CA ASP A 22 -5.64 12.77 -14.71
C ASP A 22 -4.40 12.26 -15.46
N ASP A 23 -3.82 13.05 -16.34
CA ASP A 23 -2.65 12.70 -17.14
C ASP A 23 -1.36 12.48 -16.30
N ARG A 24 -1.34 12.95 -15.06
CA ARG A 24 -0.22 12.79 -14.11
C ARG A 24 -0.34 11.52 -13.29
N GLY A 25 -1.56 11.09 -12.94
CA GLY A 25 -1.80 9.88 -12.15
C GLY A 25 -3.08 9.98 -11.33
N SER A 26 -3.09 9.37 -10.15
CA SER A 26 -4.25 9.36 -9.25
C SER A 26 -4.27 10.54 -8.28
N LEU A 27 -5.45 10.99 -7.89
CA LEU A 27 -5.73 11.86 -6.74
C LEU A 27 -7.00 11.35 -6.04
N THR A 28 -6.82 10.77 -4.87
CA THR A 28 -7.86 10.20 -4.01
C THR A 28 -8.26 11.20 -2.93
N GLN A 29 -9.55 11.20 -2.61
CA GLN A 29 -10.15 12.00 -1.54
C GLN A 29 -11.29 11.20 -0.90
N PRO A 30 -11.52 11.31 0.42
CA PRO A 30 -12.55 10.56 1.10
C PRO A 30 -13.95 11.10 0.75
N ASP A 31 -14.97 10.28 0.99
CA ASP A 31 -16.37 10.72 0.93
C ASP A 31 -16.67 11.76 2.04
N ALA A 32 -16.02 11.59 3.20
CA ALA A 32 -16.08 12.50 4.35
C ALA A 32 -14.67 12.70 4.94
N GLY A 33 -14.30 13.97 5.20
CA GLY A 33 -12.95 14.35 5.59
C GLY A 33 -12.33 15.31 4.55
N GLY A 34 -11.25 16.00 4.95
CA GLY A 34 -10.67 17.09 4.17
C GLY A 34 -9.36 16.77 3.46
N TRP A 35 -8.98 15.49 3.34
CA TRP A 35 -7.68 15.12 2.81
C TRP A 35 -7.67 14.77 1.31
N GLN A 36 -6.55 15.03 0.65
CA GLN A 36 -6.24 14.58 -0.69
C GLN A 36 -4.90 13.84 -0.72
N TRP A 37 -4.85 12.77 -1.49
CA TRP A 37 -3.65 11.96 -1.62
C TRP A 37 -3.52 11.34 -3.00
N GLY A 38 -2.32 11.31 -3.55
CA GLY A 38 -2.02 10.50 -4.71
C GLY A 38 -0.53 10.43 -4.97
N LEU A 39 -0.16 9.67 -5.98
CA LEU A 39 1.21 9.55 -6.43
C LEU A 39 1.31 9.93 -7.92
N GLU A 40 2.37 10.65 -8.25
CA GLU A 40 2.75 10.99 -9.62
C GLU A 40 4.13 10.39 -9.89
N LEU A 41 4.22 9.47 -10.86
CA LEU A 41 5.51 9.02 -11.35
C LEU A 41 6.22 10.16 -12.08
N LYS A 42 7.34 10.63 -11.53
CA LYS A 42 8.15 11.72 -12.11
C LYS A 42 9.23 11.20 -13.04
N SER A 43 9.86 10.09 -12.67
CA SER A 43 10.88 9.45 -13.49
C SER A 43 11.04 7.99 -13.14
N TYR A 44 11.55 7.20 -14.07
CA TYR A 44 11.89 5.82 -13.82
C TYR A 44 13.14 5.39 -14.61
N GLY A 45 13.77 4.29 -14.19
CA GLY A 45 14.88 3.67 -14.90
C GLY A 45 16.09 3.51 -14.00
N PHE A 46 17.28 3.40 -14.61
CA PHE A 46 18.52 3.23 -13.85
C PHE A 46 19.05 4.58 -13.35
N PRO A 47 19.75 4.64 -12.20
CA PRO A 47 20.17 5.89 -11.56
C PRO A 47 20.88 6.90 -12.49
N ALA A 48 21.74 6.41 -13.39
CA ALA A 48 22.48 7.25 -14.33
C ALA A 48 21.68 7.65 -15.59
N ASN A 49 20.60 6.94 -15.91
CA ASN A 49 19.87 7.02 -17.17
C ASN A 49 18.35 7.03 -16.95
N LYS A 50 17.86 7.82 -15.98
CA LYS A 50 16.43 7.90 -15.72
C LYS A 50 15.69 8.60 -16.86
N ARG A 51 14.53 8.05 -17.21
CA ARG A 51 13.56 8.66 -18.12
C ARG A 51 12.60 9.50 -17.31
N VAL A 52 12.45 10.78 -17.68
CA VAL A 52 11.43 11.67 -17.09
C VAL A 52 10.08 11.32 -17.69
N VAL A 53 9.08 11.10 -16.83
CA VAL A 53 7.70 10.87 -17.24
C VAL A 53 7.04 12.23 -17.45
N ARG A 54 6.53 12.45 -18.67
CA ARG A 54 5.84 13.70 -19.06
C ARG A 54 4.33 13.51 -19.01
N SER A 55 3.62 14.61 -18.79
CA SER A 55 2.17 14.70 -18.95
C SER A 55 1.71 14.34 -20.38
N GLY A 56 0.44 13.98 -20.54
CA GLY A 56 -0.13 13.55 -21.82
C GLY A 56 -0.03 12.05 -22.11
N SER A 57 0.02 11.21 -21.07
CA SER A 57 -0.02 9.75 -21.22
C SER A 57 -1.39 9.29 -21.74
N GLU A 58 -1.40 8.25 -22.58
CA GLU A 58 -2.65 7.59 -23.00
C GLU A 58 -3.23 6.81 -21.81
N VAL A 59 -4.44 7.16 -21.40
CA VAL A 59 -5.15 6.54 -20.27
C VAL A 59 -6.33 5.73 -20.77
N LYS A 60 -6.36 4.45 -20.41
CA LYS A 60 -7.46 3.54 -20.69
C LYS A 60 -8.10 3.07 -19.39
N ALA A 61 -9.42 3.04 -19.34
CA ALA A 61 -10.16 2.43 -18.24
C ALA A 61 -11.00 1.25 -18.73
N GLU A 62 -10.89 0.12 -18.04
CA GLU A 62 -11.63 -1.11 -18.32
C GLU A 62 -12.04 -1.75 -16.99
N GLY A 63 -13.34 -1.85 -16.72
CA GLY A 63 -13.84 -2.36 -15.43
C GLY A 63 -13.36 -1.52 -14.24
N ASP A 64 -12.65 -2.17 -13.32
CA ASP A 64 -12.01 -1.57 -12.14
C ASP A 64 -10.57 -1.11 -12.38
N ARG A 65 -10.03 -1.31 -13.58
CA ARG A 65 -8.65 -1.01 -13.93
C ARG A 65 -8.52 0.29 -14.72
N VAL A 66 -7.57 1.13 -14.32
CA VAL A 66 -7.04 2.25 -15.12
C VAL A 66 -5.61 1.91 -15.52
N THR A 67 -5.22 2.16 -16.76
CA THR A 67 -3.86 1.91 -17.25
C THR A 67 -3.36 3.10 -18.05
N TYR A 68 -2.17 3.56 -17.67
CA TYR A 68 -1.37 4.56 -18.34
C TYR A 68 -0.30 3.86 -19.18
N ARG A 69 -0.24 4.17 -20.47
CA ARG A 69 0.96 3.89 -21.28
C ARG A 69 1.90 5.09 -21.15
N ARG A 70 2.90 4.98 -20.27
CA ARG A 70 3.84 6.07 -19.99
C ARG A 70 4.84 6.25 -21.12
N ASP A 71 5.32 5.14 -21.67
CA ASP A 71 6.03 5.08 -22.95
C ASP A 71 6.00 3.65 -23.51
N GLU A 72 6.94 3.33 -24.41
CA GLU A 72 7.11 2.01 -25.01
C GLU A 72 7.47 0.90 -24.01
N ALA A 73 8.13 1.23 -22.89
CA ALA A 73 8.64 0.27 -21.93
C ALA A 73 7.78 0.17 -20.68
N LEU A 74 7.13 1.26 -20.26
CA LEU A 74 6.43 1.31 -18.99
C LEU A 74 4.92 1.47 -19.14
N ARG A 75 4.19 0.53 -18.54
CA ARG A 75 2.79 0.64 -18.16
C ARG A 75 2.71 0.97 -16.68
N GLU A 76 1.92 1.97 -16.31
CA GLU A 76 1.47 2.18 -14.93
C GLU A 76 -0.01 1.88 -14.87
N TRP A 77 -0.47 1.23 -13.79
CA TRP A 77 -1.84 0.80 -13.70
C TRP A 77 -2.36 0.89 -12.29
N PHE A 78 -3.68 0.98 -12.19
CA PHE A 78 -4.41 1.05 -10.94
C PHE A 78 -5.58 0.08 -10.98
N VAL A 79 -5.82 -0.63 -9.89
CA VAL A 79 -7.02 -1.46 -9.72
C VAL A 79 -7.78 -0.96 -8.49
N ASN A 80 -9.02 -0.55 -8.69
CA ASN A 80 -9.88 -0.05 -7.62
C ASN A 80 -10.85 -1.15 -7.16
N ASP A 81 -10.45 -1.92 -6.15
CA ASP A 81 -11.23 -3.04 -5.63
C ASP A 81 -11.67 -2.83 -4.17
N GLN A 82 -12.29 -3.84 -3.54
CA GLN A 82 -12.75 -3.72 -2.17
C GLN A 82 -11.64 -3.52 -1.12
N ARG A 83 -10.42 -3.98 -1.40
CA ARG A 83 -9.27 -3.89 -0.50
C ARG A 83 -8.71 -2.48 -0.49
N GLY A 84 -8.72 -1.78 -1.62
CA GLY A 84 -8.02 -0.51 -1.75
C GLY A 84 -7.91 0.02 -3.16
N LEU A 85 -6.88 0.85 -3.36
CA LEU A 85 -6.39 1.26 -4.65
C LEU A 85 -5.03 0.60 -4.87
N GLU A 86 -5.01 -0.48 -5.64
CA GLU A 86 -3.76 -1.11 -6.10
C GLU A 86 -3.09 -0.16 -7.10
N HIS A 87 -1.77 0.01 -7.01
CA HIS A 87 -1.00 0.92 -7.86
C HIS A 87 0.28 0.23 -8.31
N GLY A 88 0.28 -0.28 -9.53
CA GLY A 88 1.38 -1.06 -10.04
C GLY A 88 2.06 -0.50 -11.28
N PHE A 89 3.24 -1.07 -11.55
CA PHE A 89 4.04 -0.79 -12.73
C PHE A 89 4.38 -2.09 -13.42
N THR A 90 4.23 -2.13 -14.74
CA THR A 90 4.76 -3.22 -15.58
C THR A 90 5.78 -2.63 -16.52
N LEU A 91 7.03 -3.02 -16.32
CA LEU A 91 8.14 -2.66 -17.18
C LEU A 91 8.33 -3.80 -18.19
N GLU A 92 7.86 -3.59 -19.41
CA GLU A 92 7.76 -4.59 -20.48
C GLU A 92 9.12 -4.99 -21.06
N GLN A 93 10.07 -4.06 -21.01
CA GLN A 93 11.42 -4.22 -21.55
C GLN A 93 12.41 -3.34 -20.78
N PRO A 94 13.72 -3.64 -20.85
CA PRO A 94 14.74 -2.82 -20.20
C PRO A 94 14.63 -1.35 -20.60
N PRO A 95 14.67 -0.39 -19.65
CA PRO A 95 14.76 1.03 -19.97
C PRO A 95 16.01 1.30 -20.83
N SER A 96 15.89 2.22 -21.78
CA SER A 96 17.01 2.67 -22.62
C SER A 96 18.23 3.08 -21.77
N GLY A 97 19.43 2.65 -22.15
CA GLY A 97 20.65 2.89 -21.36
C GLY A 97 20.96 1.82 -20.31
N ALA A 98 20.28 0.67 -20.38
CA ALA A 98 20.61 -0.54 -19.63
C ALA A 98 22.03 -1.05 -19.99
N GLY A 99 23.05 -0.57 -19.28
CA GLY A 99 24.35 -1.21 -19.29
C GLY A 99 24.27 -2.60 -18.65
N LYS A 100 25.14 -3.54 -19.05
CA LYS A 100 25.15 -4.96 -18.59
C LYS A 100 25.31 -5.17 -17.06
N GLN A 101 25.44 -4.11 -16.27
CA GLN A 101 25.73 -4.14 -14.82
C GLN A 101 24.74 -3.34 -13.97
N GLN A 102 23.67 -2.80 -14.56
CA GLN A 102 22.73 -1.97 -13.79
C GLN A 102 21.66 -2.87 -13.14
N ALA A 103 21.93 -3.20 -11.88
CA ALA A 103 21.13 -4.07 -11.04
C ALA A 103 19.93 -3.36 -10.40
N ARG A 104 19.85 -2.03 -10.43
CA ARG A 104 18.89 -1.28 -9.63
C ARG A 104 17.99 -0.40 -10.48
N LEU A 105 16.71 -0.73 -10.52
CA LEU A 105 15.67 0.12 -11.09
C LEU A 105 15.15 1.07 -10.01
N GLU A 106 14.92 2.32 -10.39
CA GLU A 106 14.37 3.36 -9.51
C GLU A 106 13.10 3.95 -10.14
N PHE A 107 12.06 4.14 -9.33
CA PHE A 107 10.84 4.87 -9.68
C PHE A 107 10.69 6.03 -8.69
N ASP A 108 10.78 7.26 -9.19
CA ASP A 108 10.68 8.46 -8.37
C ASP A 108 9.22 8.93 -8.38
N LEU A 109 8.56 8.82 -7.24
CA LEU A 109 7.14 9.12 -7.03
C LEU A 109 7.01 10.41 -6.23
N ALA A 110 6.43 11.45 -6.85
CA ALA A 110 6.02 12.64 -6.13
C ALA A 110 4.67 12.41 -5.47
N VAL A 111 4.51 12.95 -4.25
CA VAL A 111 3.23 12.92 -3.54
C VAL A 111 2.36 14.07 -4.02
N ARG A 112 1.10 13.76 -4.32
CA ARG A 112 0.05 14.71 -4.65
C ARG A 112 -0.88 14.88 -3.45
N GLY A 113 -1.37 16.10 -3.24
CA GLY A 113 -2.13 16.45 -2.04
C GLY A 113 -1.20 16.85 -0.89
N GLU A 114 -1.74 16.83 0.32
CA GLU A 114 -1.11 17.40 1.51
C GLU A 114 -0.51 16.37 2.48
N LEU A 115 -0.82 15.08 2.30
CA LEU A 115 -0.30 14.05 3.19
C LEU A 115 1.20 13.82 2.99
N ARG A 116 1.89 13.50 4.08
CA ARG A 116 3.34 13.27 4.09
C ARG A 116 3.65 11.78 4.19
N PRO A 117 4.56 11.24 3.36
CA PRO A 117 4.97 9.85 3.47
C PRO A 117 5.93 9.66 4.65
N GLU A 118 5.71 8.62 5.44
CA GLU A 118 6.70 8.04 6.36
C GLU A 118 6.94 6.59 5.99
N ILE A 119 8.21 6.21 5.89
CA ILE A 119 8.64 4.87 5.47
C ILE A 119 8.70 3.96 6.70
N SER A 120 8.22 2.72 6.58
CA SER A 120 8.36 1.73 7.65
C SER A 120 9.84 1.41 7.92
N PRO A 121 10.21 0.95 9.12
CA PRO A 121 11.60 0.61 9.44
C PRO A 121 12.25 -0.38 8.45
N GLU A 122 11.46 -1.30 7.91
CA GLU A 122 11.89 -2.32 6.94
C GLU A 122 11.95 -1.78 5.50
N GLY A 123 11.42 -0.58 5.24
CA GLY A 123 11.43 0.04 3.93
C GLY A 123 10.37 -0.49 2.95
N VAL A 124 9.49 -1.40 3.34
CA VAL A 124 8.56 -2.09 2.40
C VAL A 124 7.12 -1.56 2.44
N ALA A 125 6.85 -0.58 3.30
CA ALA A 125 5.56 0.09 3.39
C ALA A 125 5.74 1.59 3.64
N LEU A 126 4.72 2.36 3.27
CA LEU A 126 4.57 3.77 3.60
C LEU A 126 3.30 3.94 4.42
N ARG A 127 3.35 4.79 5.44
CA ARG A 127 2.15 5.46 5.95
C ARG A 127 2.12 6.88 5.40
N PHE A 128 0.94 7.37 5.07
CA PHE A 128 0.77 8.80 4.80
C PHE A 128 0.04 9.44 5.97
N VAL A 129 0.67 10.47 6.51
CA VAL A 129 0.22 11.17 7.71
C VAL A 129 -0.27 12.57 7.40
N ASP A 130 -1.22 13.05 8.20
CA ASP A 130 -1.70 14.42 8.14
C ASP A 130 -0.69 15.42 8.75
N ALA A 131 -1.12 16.68 8.90
CA ALA A 131 -0.29 17.74 9.49
C ALA A 131 0.05 17.48 10.97
N GLN A 132 -0.79 16.73 11.68
CA GLN A 132 -0.68 16.39 13.09
C GLN A 132 0.09 15.08 13.33
N GLY A 133 0.43 14.35 12.27
CA GLY A 133 1.13 13.06 12.36
C GLY A 133 0.18 11.86 12.50
N GLY A 134 -1.13 12.08 12.39
CA GLY A 134 -2.12 11.00 12.35
C GLY A 134 -2.03 10.22 11.05
N THR A 135 -2.06 8.89 11.12
CA THR A 135 -2.06 8.04 9.92
C THR A 135 -3.41 8.13 9.21
N VAL A 136 -3.38 8.37 7.90
CA VAL A 136 -4.56 8.51 7.04
C VAL A 136 -4.71 7.33 6.08
N LEU A 137 -3.60 6.87 5.51
CA LEU A 137 -3.58 5.68 4.66
C LEU A 137 -2.24 4.96 4.77
N THR A 138 -2.26 3.69 4.38
CA THR A 138 -1.07 2.85 4.24
C THR A 138 -0.91 2.45 2.79
N TYR A 139 0.32 2.44 2.30
CA TYR A 139 0.71 1.95 0.99
C TYR A 139 1.70 0.82 1.20
N SER A 140 1.24 -0.41 1.01
CA SER A 140 1.92 -1.58 1.55
C SER A 140 1.74 -2.79 0.62
N GLU A 141 2.04 -3.99 1.14
CA GLU A 141 2.06 -5.25 0.39
C GLU A 141 2.93 -5.21 -0.88
N LEU A 142 3.99 -4.38 -0.87
CA LEU A 142 4.92 -4.23 -1.99
C LEU A 142 5.46 -5.60 -2.42
N LYS A 143 5.06 -6.05 -3.61
CA LYS A 143 5.60 -7.23 -4.27
C LYS A 143 6.20 -6.83 -5.59
N VAL A 144 7.34 -7.45 -5.91
CA VAL A 144 7.99 -7.28 -7.21
C VAL A 144 8.44 -8.63 -7.72
N TRP A 145 8.13 -8.94 -8.98
CA TRP A 145 8.55 -10.18 -9.62
C TRP A 145 8.93 -9.95 -11.09
N ASP A 146 9.76 -10.85 -11.60
CA ASP A 146 10.18 -10.88 -12.99
C ASP A 146 9.34 -11.87 -13.82
N ALA A 147 9.61 -11.99 -15.12
CA ALA A 147 8.82 -12.83 -16.03
C ALA A 147 8.86 -14.34 -15.71
N ASP A 148 9.90 -14.78 -15.00
CA ASP A 148 10.03 -16.17 -14.54
C ASP A 148 9.30 -16.39 -13.19
N GLY A 149 8.66 -15.35 -12.64
CA GLY A 149 8.00 -15.36 -11.34
C GLY A 149 8.97 -15.21 -10.16
N ARG A 150 10.25 -14.90 -10.41
CA ARG A 150 11.24 -14.71 -9.35
C ARG A 150 10.97 -13.40 -8.63
N THR A 151 10.80 -13.46 -7.31
CA THR A 151 10.67 -12.26 -6.46
C THR A 151 11.96 -11.44 -6.49
N LEU A 152 11.81 -10.13 -6.67
CA LEU A 152 12.92 -9.17 -6.65
C LEU A 152 12.86 -8.36 -5.35
N PRO A 153 13.98 -8.22 -4.61
CA PRO A 153 14.03 -7.34 -3.45
C PRO A 153 13.71 -5.89 -3.85
N ALA A 154 12.84 -5.24 -3.07
CA ALA A 154 12.45 -3.87 -3.31
C ALA A 154 12.17 -3.13 -1.99
N HIS A 155 12.42 -1.82 -1.98
CA HIS A 155 12.17 -0.96 -0.82
C HIS A 155 11.97 0.49 -1.24
N PHE A 156 11.36 1.28 -0.36
CA PHE A 156 11.19 2.71 -0.49
C PHE A 156 12.35 3.47 0.17
N VAL A 157 12.72 4.59 -0.44
CA VAL A 157 13.70 5.56 0.09
C VAL A 157 13.13 6.96 0.05
N ALA A 158 13.40 7.75 1.08
CA ALA A 158 12.89 9.11 1.20
C ALA A 158 13.49 10.02 0.11
N MET A 159 12.66 10.92 -0.41
CA MET A 159 13.08 12.00 -1.29
C MET A 159 12.63 13.34 -0.71
N ALA A 160 13.26 14.44 -1.15
CA ALA A 160 12.88 15.79 -0.72
C ALA A 160 11.39 16.12 -1.03
N LYS A 161 10.84 15.54 -2.10
CA LYS A 161 9.44 15.72 -2.52
C LYS A 161 8.83 14.39 -2.96
N GLY A 162 8.68 13.47 -2.01
CA GLY A 162 8.02 12.19 -2.19
C GLY A 162 8.89 11.00 -1.81
N VAL A 163 8.80 9.92 -2.57
CA VAL A 163 9.49 8.65 -2.28
C VAL A 163 10.07 8.06 -3.56
N ARG A 164 11.16 7.31 -3.41
CA ARG A 164 11.72 6.48 -4.47
C ARG A 164 11.44 5.01 -4.16
N LEU A 165 10.86 4.28 -5.10
CA LEU A 165 10.88 2.83 -5.06
C LEU A 165 12.15 2.32 -5.74
N MET A 166 12.94 1.51 -5.03
CA MET A 166 14.14 0.84 -5.52
C MET A 166 13.88 -0.65 -5.69
N VAL A 167 14.25 -1.21 -6.83
CA VAL A 167 14.12 -2.64 -7.15
C VAL A 167 15.48 -3.20 -7.55
N GLU A 168 15.93 -4.26 -6.87
CA GLU A 168 17.13 -5.01 -7.23
C GLU A 168 16.79 -6.01 -8.35
N ALA A 169 16.93 -5.56 -9.59
CA ALA A 169 16.62 -6.24 -10.85
C ALA A 169 17.83 -6.93 -11.52
N ALA A 170 18.90 -7.22 -10.78
CA ALA A 170 20.04 -7.98 -11.31
C ALA A 170 19.58 -9.33 -11.88
N GLY A 171 19.89 -9.55 -13.16
CA GLY A 171 19.53 -10.78 -13.89
C GLY A 171 18.03 -10.99 -14.08
N ALA A 172 17.18 -9.98 -13.84
CA ALA A 172 15.73 -10.09 -13.99
C ALA A 172 15.32 -10.22 -15.46
N ARG A 173 14.33 -11.08 -15.70
CA ARG A 173 13.67 -11.21 -17.00
C ARG A 173 12.47 -10.30 -17.10
N TYR A 174 12.32 -9.64 -18.25
CA TYR A 174 11.21 -8.74 -18.49
C TYR A 174 10.01 -9.53 -19.06
N PRO A 175 8.76 -9.17 -18.69
CA PRO A 175 8.38 -8.00 -17.89
C PRO A 175 8.72 -8.12 -16.40
N ILE A 176 9.03 -6.98 -15.77
CA ILE A 176 9.09 -6.84 -14.31
C ILE A 176 7.80 -6.16 -13.85
N THR A 177 7.12 -6.74 -12.87
CA THR A 177 5.90 -6.18 -12.28
C THR A 177 6.15 -5.76 -10.85
N VAL A 178 5.70 -4.55 -10.53
CA VAL A 178 5.66 -3.95 -9.19
C VAL A 178 4.20 -3.78 -8.80
N ASP A 179 3.82 -4.23 -7.60
CA ASP A 179 2.43 -4.29 -7.17
C ASP A 179 2.27 -4.05 -5.65
N PRO A 180 2.18 -2.78 -5.23
CA PRO A 180 1.69 -2.35 -3.92
C PRO A 180 0.22 -1.88 -3.92
N ILE A 181 -0.37 -1.77 -2.73
CA ILE A 181 -1.76 -1.32 -2.54
C ILE A 181 -1.89 -0.21 -1.49
N ALA A 182 -2.72 0.80 -1.79
CA ALA A 182 -3.19 1.81 -0.83
C ALA A 182 -4.50 1.40 -0.15
N GLN A 183 -4.53 1.49 1.18
CA GLN A 183 -5.71 1.19 2.02
C GLN A 183 -5.83 2.20 3.15
N GLN A 184 -7.06 2.55 3.57
CA GLN A 184 -7.26 3.48 4.71
C GLN A 184 -6.80 2.88 6.04
N ALA A 185 -6.97 1.56 6.21
CA ALA A 185 -6.63 0.90 7.45
C ALA A 185 -6.20 -0.54 7.19
N TYR A 186 -5.15 -0.95 7.90
CA TYR A 186 -4.69 -2.32 7.99
C TYR A 186 -4.42 -2.63 9.46
N LEU A 187 -5.20 -3.55 10.04
CA LEU A 187 -5.15 -3.88 11.46
C LEU A 187 -4.36 -5.17 11.64
N LYS A 188 -3.38 -5.13 12.54
CA LYS A 188 -2.61 -6.29 13.00
C LYS A 188 -2.65 -6.33 14.53
N ALA A 189 -2.73 -7.52 15.09
CA ALA A 189 -2.43 -7.73 16.51
C ALA A 189 -1.02 -7.22 16.84
N SER A 190 -0.83 -6.72 18.06
CA SER A 190 0.48 -6.29 18.54
C SER A 190 1.49 -7.44 18.74
N ASN A 191 1.03 -8.68 18.82
CA ASN A 191 1.81 -9.87 19.13
C ASN A 191 1.60 -11.00 18.10
N THR A 192 1.71 -10.69 16.80
CA THR A 192 1.47 -11.70 15.75
C THR A 192 2.41 -12.90 15.86
N GLY A 193 1.84 -14.07 16.09
CA GLY A 193 2.46 -15.39 15.98
C GLY A 193 2.06 -16.13 14.71
N ALA A 194 2.82 -17.18 14.38
CA ALA A 194 2.42 -18.14 13.35
C ALA A 194 1.19 -18.89 13.85
N ASP A 195 0.22 -19.13 12.96
CA ASP A 195 -1.00 -19.88 13.28
C ASP A 195 -1.90 -19.28 14.38
N ASP A 196 -1.71 -18.02 14.78
CA ASP A 196 -2.62 -17.32 15.70
C ASP A 196 -4.03 -17.08 15.12
N LEU A 197 -4.13 -17.11 13.79
CA LEU A 197 -5.37 -16.90 13.03
C LEU A 197 -6.07 -15.58 13.35
N PHE A 198 -5.32 -14.50 13.57
CA PHE A 198 -5.91 -13.16 13.69
C PHE A 198 -6.78 -12.82 12.48
N GLY A 199 -8.01 -12.39 12.74
CA GLY A 199 -9.00 -12.15 11.68
C GLY A 199 -9.97 -13.32 11.47
N PHE A 200 -9.86 -14.40 12.25
CA PHE A 200 -10.77 -15.55 12.16
C PHE A 200 -12.24 -15.16 12.34
N SER A 201 -12.52 -14.20 13.24
CA SER A 201 -13.84 -13.60 13.41
C SER A 201 -13.72 -12.09 13.56
N VAL A 202 -14.60 -11.33 12.90
CA VAL A 202 -14.60 -9.86 12.95
C VAL A 202 -16.00 -9.34 13.27
N ALA A 203 -16.09 -8.46 14.26
CA ALA A 203 -17.30 -7.70 14.58
C ALA A 203 -16.98 -6.20 14.53
N VAL A 204 -17.86 -5.41 13.93
CA VAL A 204 -17.70 -3.96 13.79
C VAL A 204 -18.94 -3.26 14.32
N SER A 205 -18.75 -2.25 15.17
CA SER A 205 -19.82 -1.39 15.68
C SER A 205 -19.30 0.03 15.82
N GLY A 206 -19.79 0.94 14.97
CA GLY A 206 -19.31 2.32 14.91
C GLY A 206 -17.81 2.39 14.67
N ASP A 207 -17.10 3.09 15.55
CA ASP A 207 -15.64 3.24 15.52
C ASP A 207 -14.89 2.12 16.26
N THR A 208 -15.56 1.01 16.62
CA THR A 208 -14.94 -0.13 17.30
C THR A 208 -14.96 -1.38 16.44
N VAL A 209 -13.82 -2.06 16.35
CA VAL A 209 -13.67 -3.37 15.72
C VAL A 209 -13.15 -4.35 16.77
N VAL A 210 -13.77 -5.52 16.86
CA VAL A 210 -13.27 -6.64 17.66
C VAL A 210 -12.85 -7.77 16.72
N ILE A 211 -11.62 -8.25 16.88
CA ILE A 211 -11.01 -9.25 16.01
C ILE A 211 -10.58 -10.45 16.86
N GLY A 212 -11.10 -11.62 16.53
CA GLY A 212 -10.71 -12.88 17.15
C GLY A 212 -9.44 -13.46 16.51
N ALA A 213 -8.61 -14.06 17.34
CA ALA A 213 -7.44 -14.86 16.97
C ALA A 213 -7.53 -16.18 17.75
N GLN A 214 -8.22 -17.18 17.18
CA GLN A 214 -8.53 -18.43 17.89
C GLN A 214 -7.27 -19.24 18.22
N GLY A 215 -6.23 -19.12 17.39
CA GLY A 215 -4.99 -19.87 17.56
C GLY A 215 -3.98 -19.17 18.47
N GLU A 216 -4.29 -18.00 19.02
CA GLU A 216 -3.30 -17.24 19.78
C GLU A 216 -2.92 -17.92 21.11
N ASP A 217 -1.61 -17.94 21.38
CA ASP A 217 -0.99 -18.58 22.54
C ASP A 217 -0.78 -17.55 23.66
N SER A 218 -1.29 -17.79 24.88
CA SER A 218 -0.82 -17.19 26.14
C SER A 218 -1.71 -17.61 27.31
N ASN A 219 -1.13 -17.81 28.50
CA ASN A 219 -1.85 -18.14 29.73
C ASN A 219 -2.37 -16.87 30.45
N ALA A 220 -2.35 -15.71 29.80
CA ALA A 220 -2.96 -14.51 30.34
C ALA A 220 -4.47 -14.68 30.50
N ALA A 221 -5.05 -13.96 31.46
CA ALA A 221 -6.49 -13.96 31.72
C ALA A 221 -7.02 -12.52 31.81
N GLY A 222 -8.28 -12.33 31.42
CA GLY A 222 -8.95 -11.03 31.52
C GLY A 222 -8.48 -10.03 30.46
N VAL A 223 -8.30 -8.78 30.85
CA VAL A 223 -8.05 -7.67 29.93
C VAL A 223 -6.60 -7.20 30.04
N ASN A 224 -5.92 -7.10 28.91
CA ASN A 224 -4.56 -6.56 28.76
C ASN A 224 -3.53 -7.30 29.63
N GLY A 225 -3.66 -8.63 29.74
CA GLY A 225 -2.61 -9.47 30.31
C GLY A 225 -1.37 -9.53 29.40
N ASP A 226 -0.38 -10.35 29.78
CA ASP A 226 0.86 -10.48 29.02
C ASP A 226 0.63 -11.11 27.64
N GLN A 227 0.74 -10.28 26.61
CA GLN A 227 0.63 -10.64 25.19
C GLN A 227 1.91 -11.27 24.62
N SER A 228 3.01 -11.23 25.37
CA SER A 228 4.28 -11.85 24.95
C SER A 228 4.42 -13.29 25.45
N ASP A 229 3.56 -13.69 26.40
CA ASP A 229 3.46 -15.07 26.83
C ASP A 229 3.00 -15.95 25.66
N ASN A 230 3.49 -17.18 25.60
CA ASN A 230 3.08 -18.20 24.64
C ASN A 230 2.96 -19.58 25.35
N SER A 231 2.81 -19.57 26.68
CA SER A 231 2.87 -20.78 27.51
C SER A 231 1.62 -21.66 27.46
N ALA A 232 0.49 -21.14 26.96
CA ALA A 232 -0.75 -21.89 26.75
C ALA A 232 -1.14 -21.85 25.27
N SER A 233 -1.06 -23.01 24.61
CA SER A 233 -1.24 -23.11 23.16
C SER A 233 -2.71 -23.02 22.74
N ALA A 234 -2.98 -22.31 21.64
CA ALA A 234 -4.28 -22.09 21.01
C ALA A 234 -5.39 -21.71 22.01
N SER A 235 -4.99 -20.93 23.02
CA SER A 235 -5.88 -20.46 24.09
C SER A 235 -6.88 -19.40 23.62
N GLY A 236 -6.56 -18.77 22.49
CA GLY A 236 -7.38 -17.79 21.80
C GLY A 236 -7.37 -16.42 22.46
N ALA A 237 -7.49 -15.38 21.64
CA ALA A 237 -7.62 -14.00 22.09
C ALA A 237 -8.65 -13.22 21.27
N ALA A 238 -9.13 -12.10 21.82
CA ALA A 238 -9.84 -11.08 21.06
C ALA A 238 -9.16 -9.71 21.22
N TYR A 239 -9.01 -8.99 20.12
CA TYR A 239 -8.36 -7.69 20.07
C TYR A 239 -9.40 -6.62 19.77
N VAL A 240 -9.38 -5.55 20.54
CA VAL A 240 -10.28 -4.41 20.36
C VAL A 240 -9.50 -3.27 19.74
N PHE A 241 -9.93 -2.82 18.57
CA PHE A 241 -9.41 -1.64 17.89
C PHE A 241 -10.45 -0.53 17.91
N VAL A 242 -10.02 0.70 18.21
CA VAL A 242 -10.87 1.89 18.14
C VAL A 242 -10.31 2.87 17.13
N ARG A 243 -11.20 3.39 16.29
CA ARG A 243 -10.93 4.46 15.33
C ARG A 243 -11.04 5.81 16.02
N ASN A 244 -10.03 6.64 15.83
CA ASN A 244 -10.07 8.06 16.16
C ASN A 244 -9.67 8.85 14.90
N GLY A 245 -10.65 9.53 14.30
CA GLY A 245 -10.47 10.17 12.99
C GLY A 245 -10.16 9.13 11.90
N THR A 246 -8.98 9.19 11.30
CA THR A 246 -8.53 8.21 10.28
C THR A 246 -7.66 7.09 10.84
N SER A 247 -7.23 7.20 12.10
CA SER A 247 -6.30 6.25 12.71
C SER A 247 -7.04 5.19 13.52
N TRP A 248 -6.59 3.94 13.41
CA TRP A 248 -7.02 2.84 14.26
C TRP A 248 -5.91 2.47 15.25
N SER A 249 -6.29 2.16 16.48
CA SER A 249 -5.35 1.75 17.52
C SER A 249 -5.92 0.58 18.33
N GLN A 250 -5.07 -0.38 18.69
CA GLN A 250 -5.45 -1.45 19.60
C GLN A 250 -5.63 -0.85 21.00
N GLN A 251 -6.84 -0.98 21.55
CA GLN A 251 -7.23 -0.51 22.89
C GLN A 251 -7.35 -1.65 23.89
N GLY A 252 -7.51 -2.88 23.41
CA GLY A 252 -7.70 -4.04 24.27
C GLY A 252 -7.15 -5.33 23.67
N TYR A 253 -6.61 -6.16 24.54
CA TYR A 253 -6.35 -7.58 24.33
C TYR A 253 -7.15 -8.34 25.38
N LEU A 254 -8.00 -9.26 24.95
CA LEU A 254 -8.96 -9.95 25.79
C LEU A 254 -8.67 -11.44 25.76
N LYS A 255 -8.51 -11.99 26.96
CA LYS A 255 -8.35 -13.41 27.22
C LYS A 255 -9.54 -13.93 28.00
N ALA A 256 -9.98 -15.13 27.66
CA ALA A 256 -10.91 -15.86 28.50
C ALA A 256 -10.25 -16.17 29.86
N SER A 257 -11.06 -16.28 30.91
CA SER A 257 -10.63 -16.84 32.19
C SER A 257 -10.64 -18.37 32.07
N ASN A 258 -9.67 -18.92 31.34
CA ASN A 258 -9.54 -20.36 31.18
C ASN A 258 -8.91 -21.01 32.43
#